data_AF-B0U0T9-F1
#
_entry.id   AF-B0U0T9-F1
#
_cell.length_a   1.000
_cell.length_b   1.000
_cell.length_c   1.000
_cell.angle_alpha   90.00
_cell.angle_beta   90.00
_cell.angle_gamma   90.00
#
_symmetry.space_group_name_H-M   'P 1'
#
loop_
_entity.id
_entity.type
_entity.pdbx_description
1 polymer ?
#
loop_
_entity_poly.entity_id
_entity_poly.type
_entity_poly.pdbx_seq_one_letter_code
_entity_poly.pdbx_strand_id
1 'polypeptide(L)'
;MTKMYQNILYTFISVILLFICIKAFGSDFQNEPKGIFLPGHNFAKLQKIDQSEVITTKLGREDNLNNSVGVINVVGHIKSPAQTKEMLCAEDLKVAVAIAADNGIFKLKYVCSSIDKHNNVQLRAFGFRG
;
A
#
# COMPACT_ATOMS: atom_id res chain seq x y z
N MET A 1 -13.49 34.13 -40.73
CA MET A 1 -13.26 34.21 -39.27
C MET A 1 -11.83 34.70 -39.04
N THR A 2 -11.65 35.76 -38.27
CA THR A 2 -10.34 36.38 -38.02
C THR A 2 -9.47 35.44 -37.18
N LYS A 3 -8.16 35.35 -37.49
CA LYS A 3 -7.20 34.45 -36.83
C LYS A 3 -7.25 34.47 -35.29
N MET A 4 -7.64 35.60 -34.69
CA MET A 4 -7.86 35.72 -33.25
C MET A 4 -8.97 34.80 -32.72
N TYR A 5 -10.10 34.69 -33.42
CA TYR A 5 -11.22 33.87 -32.96
C TYR A 5 -10.84 32.37 -32.97
N GLN A 6 -10.04 31.97 -33.96
CA GLN A 6 -9.50 30.62 -34.06
C GLN A 6 -8.51 30.33 -32.92
N ASN A 7 -7.62 31.28 -32.61
CA ASN A 7 -6.68 31.13 -31.49
C ASN A 7 -7.39 31.03 -30.13
N ILE A 8 -8.41 31.85 -29.88
CA ILE A 8 -9.20 31.80 -28.65
C ILE A 8 -9.91 30.44 -28.52
N LEU A 9 -10.47 29.94 -29.62
CA LEU A 9 -11.11 28.62 -29.65
C LEU A 9 -10.12 27.49 -29.35
N TYR A 10 -8.91 27.52 -29.94
CA TYR A 10 -7.88 26.52 -29.66
C TYR A 10 -7.41 26.57 -28.21
N THR A 11 -7.22 27.76 -27.63
CA THR A 11 -6.85 27.91 -26.21
C THR A 11 -7.94 27.34 -25.32
N PHE A 12 -9.21 27.62 -25.60
CA PHE A 12 -10.33 27.11 -24.82
C PHE A 12 -10.41 25.58 -24.85
N ILE A 13 -10.30 24.98 -26.04
CA ILE A 13 -10.28 23.52 -26.20
C ILE A 13 -9.08 22.91 -25.46
N SER A 14 -7.92 23.54 -25.53
CA SER A 14 -6.69 23.07 -24.87
C SER A 14 -6.83 23.07 -23.33
N VAL A 15 -7.43 24.12 -22.77
CA VAL A 15 -7.69 24.21 -21.31
C VAL A 15 -8.69 23.15 -20.86
N ILE A 16 -9.76 22.91 -21.62
CA ILE A 16 -10.74 21.86 -21.31
C ILE A 16 -10.08 20.48 -21.33
N LEU A 17 -9.30 20.17 -22.37
CA LEU A 17 -8.55 18.93 -22.47
C LEU A 17 -7.60 18.74 -21.30
N LEU A 18 -6.88 19.80 -20.91
CA LEU A 18 -6.00 19.77 -19.74
C LEU A 18 -6.76 19.41 -18.46
N PHE A 19 -7.94 20.02 -18.25
CA PHE A 19 -8.76 19.76 -17.07
C PHE A 19 -9.28 18.32 -17.02
N ILE A 20 -9.70 17.78 -18.17
CA ILE A 20 -10.13 16.39 -18.31
C ILE A 20 -8.97 15.44 -18.01
N CYS A 21 -7.78 15.70 -18.56
CA CYS A 21 -6.59 14.89 -18.28
C CYS A 21 -6.21 14.90 -16.80
N ILE A 22 -6.21 16.07 -16.15
CA ILE A 22 -5.90 16.15 -14.71
C ILE A 22 -6.91 15.34 -13.88
N LYS A 23 -8.21 15.41 -14.21
CA LYS A 23 -9.22 14.61 -13.51
C LYS A 23 -9.14 13.11 -13.79
N ALA A 24 -8.85 12.72 -15.03
CA ALA A 24 -8.78 11.32 -15.43
C ALA A 24 -7.53 10.61 -14.86
N PHE A 25 -6.39 11.31 -14.79
CA PHE A 25 -5.10 10.72 -14.38
C PHE A 25 -4.65 11.13 -12.98
N GLY A 26 -5.28 12.14 -12.35
CA GLY A 26 -4.92 12.61 -11.01
C GLY A 26 -5.30 11.66 -9.88
N SER A 27 -6.32 10.82 -10.07
CA SER A 27 -6.78 9.85 -9.04
C SER A 27 -5.75 8.77 -8.75
N ASP A 28 -4.90 8.41 -9.72
CA ASP A 28 -3.92 7.34 -9.55
C ASP A 28 -2.76 7.71 -8.61
N PHE A 29 -2.47 9.00 -8.46
CA PHE A 29 -1.42 9.49 -7.57
C PHE A 29 -1.75 9.30 -6.08
N GLN A 30 -3.03 9.16 -5.71
CA GLN A 30 -3.43 9.02 -4.32
C GLN A 30 -3.63 7.57 -3.85
N ASN A 31 -3.56 6.58 -4.75
CA ASN A 31 -3.86 5.19 -4.43
C ASN A 31 -3.09 4.71 -3.19
N GLU A 32 -3.81 4.40 -2.11
CA GLU A 32 -3.26 3.79 -0.90
C GLU A 32 -2.51 2.49 -1.25
N PRO A 33 -1.46 2.13 -0.51
CA PRO A 33 -0.73 0.90 -0.75
C PRO A 33 -1.69 -0.29 -0.73
N LYS A 34 -1.66 -1.14 -1.77
CA LYS A 34 -2.52 -2.30 -1.86
C LYS A 34 -1.84 -3.48 -1.16
N GLY A 35 -2.55 -4.09 -0.23
CA GLY A 35 -2.12 -5.28 0.48
C GLY A 35 -2.97 -6.50 0.15
N ILE A 36 -2.37 -7.69 0.16
CA ILE A 36 -3.05 -8.97 -0.02
C ILE A 36 -2.70 -9.89 1.14
N PHE A 37 -3.72 -10.53 1.72
CA PHE A 37 -3.53 -11.62 2.67
C PHE A 37 -3.58 -12.97 1.95
N LEU A 38 -2.55 -13.78 2.19
CA LEU A 38 -2.40 -15.14 1.70
C LEU A 38 -2.56 -16.09 2.90
N PRO A 39 -3.74 -16.69 3.09
CA PRO A 39 -3.98 -17.60 4.21
C PRO A 39 -3.10 -18.86 4.10
N GLY A 40 -2.57 -19.33 5.23
CA GLY A 40 -1.91 -20.63 5.32
C GLY A 40 -2.91 -21.78 5.33
N HIS A 41 -2.41 -23.02 5.22
CA HIS A 41 -3.28 -24.21 5.16
C HIS A 41 -4.19 -24.36 6.39
N ASN A 42 -3.74 -23.89 7.55
CA ASN A 42 -4.47 -23.99 8.82
C ASN A 42 -5.30 -22.73 9.15
N PHE A 43 -5.55 -21.86 8.17
CA PHE A 43 -6.27 -20.62 8.40
C PHE A 43 -7.79 -20.84 8.40
N ALA A 44 -8.41 -20.62 9.55
CA ALA A 44 -9.85 -20.38 9.66
C ALA A 44 -10.08 -18.90 9.97
N LYS A 45 -10.93 -18.18 9.23
CA LYS A 45 -11.18 -16.77 9.52
C LYS A 45 -11.82 -16.63 10.91
N LEU A 46 -11.25 -15.77 11.75
CA LEU A 46 -11.80 -15.42 13.06
C LEU A 46 -12.55 -14.10 13.00
N GLN A 47 -13.23 -13.74 14.09
CA GLN A 47 -13.84 -12.43 14.23
C GLN A 47 -12.78 -11.33 14.07
N LYS A 48 -13.20 -10.23 13.45
CA LYS A 48 -12.40 -9.02 13.35
C LYS A 48 -12.04 -8.51 14.75
N ILE A 49 -10.78 -8.10 14.91
CA ILE A 49 -10.26 -7.47 16.13
C ILE A 49 -9.98 -5.99 15.87
N ASP A 50 -9.70 -5.22 16.92
CA ASP A 50 -9.27 -3.84 16.78
C ASP A 50 -7.82 -3.76 16.25
N GLN A 51 -7.50 -2.73 15.45
CA GLN A 51 -6.15 -2.55 14.92
C GLN A 51 -5.11 -2.31 16.02
N SER A 52 -5.50 -1.71 17.14
CA SER A 52 -4.63 -1.47 18.29
C SER A 52 -4.23 -2.75 19.04
N GLU A 53 -4.98 -3.85 18.84
CA GLU A 53 -4.65 -5.16 19.42
C GLU A 53 -3.59 -5.91 18.60
N VAL A 54 -3.28 -5.45 17.37
CA VAL A 54 -2.29 -6.09 16.50
C VAL A 54 -0.88 -5.69 16.92
N ILE A 55 -0.14 -6.64 17.50
CA ILE A 55 1.25 -6.45 17.90
C ILE A 55 2.17 -6.64 16.71
N THR A 56 2.89 -5.60 16.31
CA THR A 56 3.87 -5.66 15.22
C THR A 56 5.29 -5.77 15.74
N THR A 57 6.06 -6.73 15.23
CA THR A 57 7.48 -6.91 15.53
C THR A 57 8.28 -7.05 14.23
N LYS A 58 9.49 -6.50 14.17
CA LYS A 58 10.38 -6.75 13.02
C LYS A 58 10.82 -8.21 13.02
N LEU A 59 10.84 -8.82 11.85
CA LEU A 59 11.27 -10.19 11.65
C LEU A 59 12.79 -10.30 11.84
N GLY A 60 13.20 -11.07 12.84
CA GLY A 60 14.59 -11.45 13.09
C GLY A 60 15.01 -12.69 12.28
N ARG A 61 16.31 -12.91 12.15
CA ARG A 61 16.88 -14.05 11.42
C ARG A 61 16.52 -15.41 12.04
N GLU A 62 16.41 -15.45 13.37
CA GLU A 62 16.13 -16.65 14.16
C GLU A 62 14.62 -16.84 14.45
N ASP A 63 13.76 -16.00 13.85
CA ASP A 63 12.33 -16.09 14.11
C ASP A 63 11.73 -17.35 13.49
N ASN A 64 11.13 -18.19 14.34
CA ASN A 64 10.34 -19.32 13.88
C ASN A 64 9.02 -18.83 13.23
N LEU A 65 8.77 -19.28 12.00
CA LEU A 65 7.60 -18.96 11.19
C LEU A 65 6.61 -20.13 11.02
N ASN A 66 6.91 -21.31 11.57
CA ASN A 66 6.13 -22.53 11.34
C ASN A 66 4.67 -22.43 11.84
N ASN A 67 4.42 -21.59 12.84
CA ASN A 67 3.08 -21.35 13.39
C ASN A 67 2.37 -20.15 12.74
N SER A 68 2.88 -19.66 11.61
CA SER A 68 2.23 -18.59 10.87
C SER A 68 0.90 -19.07 10.30
N VAL A 69 -0.15 -18.27 10.48
CA VAL A 69 -1.49 -18.53 9.92
C VAL A 69 -1.67 -17.94 8.53
N GLY A 70 -0.67 -17.21 8.02
CA GLY A 70 -0.69 -16.64 6.68
C GLY A 70 0.34 -15.52 6.50
N VAL A 71 0.42 -15.02 5.27
CA VAL A 71 1.36 -13.97 4.88
C VAL A 71 0.58 -12.79 4.32
N ILE A 72 0.89 -11.58 4.78
CA ILE A 72 0.41 -10.33 4.21
C ILE A 72 1.53 -9.72 3.39
N ASN A 73 1.29 -9.48 2.10
CA ASN A 73 2.20 -8.72 1.25
C ASN A 73 1.56 -7.36 0.94
N VAL A 74 2.30 -6.29 1.17
CA VAL A 74 1.91 -4.91 0.82
C VAL A 74 2.99 -4.33 -0.06
N VAL A 75 2.58 -3.62 -1.11
CA VAL A 75 3.49 -2.93 -2.01
C VAL A 75 3.14 -1.45 -2.04
N GLY A 76 4.07 -0.63 -1.53
CA GLY A 76 4.03 0.82 -1.59
C GLY A 76 4.86 1.35 -2.74
N HIS A 77 4.24 2.22 -3.55
CA HIS A 77 4.93 2.98 -4.59
C HIS A 77 5.26 4.38 -4.09
N ILE A 78 6.41 4.91 -4.49
CA ILE A 78 6.76 6.30 -4.18
C ILE A 78 5.82 7.26 -4.89
N LYS A 79 5.22 8.15 -4.10
CA LYS A 79 4.33 9.22 -4.56
C LYS A 79 5.03 10.57 -4.64
N SER A 80 6.14 10.75 -3.92
CA SER A 80 6.89 12.00 -3.85
C SER A 80 8.40 11.77 -3.65
N PRO A 81 9.28 12.59 -4.25
CA PRO A 81 10.73 12.53 -4.03
C PRO A 81 11.16 12.66 -2.57
N ALA A 82 10.32 13.23 -1.70
CA ALA A 82 10.59 13.41 -0.28
C ALA A 82 10.31 12.16 0.57
N GLN A 83 9.61 11.15 0.04
CA GLN A 83 9.31 9.93 0.79
C GLN A 83 10.56 9.06 0.96
N THR A 84 10.91 8.74 2.20
CA THR A 84 11.98 7.78 2.50
C THR A 84 11.45 6.35 2.52
N LYS A 85 12.37 5.37 2.46
CA LYS A 85 12.02 3.95 2.57
C LYS A 85 11.36 3.61 3.90
N GLU A 86 11.79 4.25 4.99
CA GLU A 86 11.20 4.06 6.31
C GLU A 86 9.75 4.56 6.33
N MET A 87 9.46 5.69 5.68
CA MET A 87 8.11 6.23 5.58
C MET A 87 7.18 5.29 4.80
N LEU A 88 7.63 4.80 3.63
CA LEU A 88 6.87 3.82 2.84
C LEU A 88 6.63 2.52 3.61
N CYS A 89 7.66 2.00 4.28
CA CYS A 89 7.53 0.81 5.11
C CYS A 89 6.52 1.01 6.26
N ALA A 90 6.47 2.20 6.86
CA ALA A 90 5.50 2.52 7.90
C ALA A 90 4.07 2.64 7.35
N GLU A 91 3.88 3.20 6.15
CA GLU A 91 2.59 3.24 5.45
C GLU A 91 2.11 1.83 5.10
N ASP A 92 2.98 1.01 4.52
CA ASP A 92 2.69 -0.39 4.19
C ASP A 92 2.36 -1.20 5.45
N LEU A 93 3.01 -0.91 6.58
CA LEU A 93 2.76 -1.60 7.84
C LEU A 93 1.36 -1.28 8.38
N LYS A 94 0.87 -0.05 8.23
CA LYS A 94 -0.50 0.31 8.61
C LYS A 94 -1.53 -0.49 7.81
N VAL A 95 -1.31 -0.64 6.50
CA VAL A 95 -2.16 -1.48 5.65
C VAL A 95 -2.11 -2.94 6.10
N ALA A 96 -0.92 -3.47 6.40
CA ALA A 96 -0.79 -4.83 6.90
C ALA A 96 -1.50 -5.05 8.24
N VAL A 97 -1.44 -4.08 9.16
CA VAL A 97 -2.18 -4.10 10.43
C VAL A 97 -3.69 -4.12 10.21
N ALA A 98 -4.21 -3.27 9.31
CA ALA A 98 -5.63 -3.26 8.98
C ALA A 98 -6.10 -4.61 8.42
N ILE A 99 -5.33 -5.20 7.51
CA ILE A 99 -5.61 -6.53 6.95
C ILE A 99 -5.54 -7.62 8.03
N ALA A 100 -4.57 -7.56 8.94
CA ALA A 100 -4.45 -8.51 10.04
C ALA A 100 -5.64 -8.46 11.00
N ALA A 101 -6.06 -7.24 11.37
CA ALA A 101 -7.21 -7.01 12.24
C ALA A 101 -8.50 -7.58 11.63
N ASP A 102 -8.73 -7.36 10.33
CA ASP A 102 -9.87 -7.89 9.58
C ASP A 102 -9.90 -9.44 9.48
N ASN A 103 -8.75 -10.09 9.72
CA ASN A 103 -8.60 -11.54 9.69
C ASN A 103 -8.41 -12.18 11.08
N GLY A 104 -8.54 -11.39 12.15
CA GLY A 104 -8.36 -11.86 13.53
C GLY A 104 -6.95 -12.35 13.81
N ILE A 105 -5.94 -11.60 13.39
CA ILE A 105 -4.51 -11.90 13.56
C ILE A 105 -3.94 -10.93 14.60
N PHE A 106 -3.48 -11.46 15.74
CA PHE A 106 -3.02 -10.66 16.89
C PHE A 106 -1.55 -10.24 16.80
N LYS A 107 -0.73 -10.97 16.04
CA LYS A 107 0.69 -10.68 15.96
C LYS A 107 1.19 -10.72 14.53
N LEU A 108 1.95 -9.70 14.14
CA LEU A 108 2.63 -9.60 12.86
C LEU A 108 4.14 -9.56 13.07
N LYS A 109 4.85 -10.45 12.37
CA LYS A 109 6.30 -10.32 12.17
C LYS A 109 6.58 -9.83 10.75
N TYR A 110 7.17 -8.65 10.60
CA TYR A 110 7.29 -8.02 9.28
C TYR A 110 8.74 -7.72 8.88
N VAL A 111 8.99 -7.71 7.57
CA VAL A 111 10.22 -7.26 6.94
C VAL A 111 9.89 -6.35 5.76
N CYS A 112 10.62 -5.26 5.63
CA CYS A 112 10.54 -4.36 4.49
C CYS A 112 11.76 -4.58 3.59
N SER A 113 11.53 -4.73 2.30
CA SER A 113 12.56 -4.96 1.29
C SER A 113 12.42 -3.95 0.16
N SER A 114 13.53 -3.49 -0.42
CA SER A 114 13.49 -2.68 -1.63
C SER A 114 13.21 -3.58 -2.84
N ILE A 115 12.24 -3.20 -3.67
CA ILE A 115 11.88 -3.93 -4.89
C ILE A 115 12.80 -3.51 -6.04
N ASP A 116 13.19 -2.23 -6.08
CA ASP A 116 14.00 -1.68 -7.16
C ASP A 116 14.95 -0.57 -6.70
N LYS A 117 15.70 -0.05 -7.67
CA LYS A 117 16.60 1.11 -7.53
C LYS A 117 15.84 2.43 -7.39
N HIS A 118 14.54 2.44 -7.66
CA HIS A 118 13.67 3.62 -7.59
C HIS A 118 13.03 3.76 -6.21
N ASN A 119 13.55 3.06 -5.20
CA ASN A 119 13.13 3.11 -3.80
C ASN A 119 11.71 2.58 -3.53
N ASN A 120 11.10 1.81 -4.44
CA ASN A 120 9.85 1.11 -4.15
C ASN A 120 10.08 0.07 -3.05
N VAL A 121 9.11 -0.05 -2.12
CA VAL A 121 9.20 -0.94 -0.95
C VAL A 121 8.12 -2.01 -1.02
N GLN A 122 8.50 -3.23 -0.69
CA GLN A 122 7.58 -4.31 -0.38
C GLN A 122 7.69 -4.63 1.10
N LEU A 123 6.55 -4.67 1.77
CA LEU A 123 6.42 -5.23 3.10
C LEU A 123 5.88 -6.65 3.00
N ARG A 124 6.57 -7.58 3.67
CA ARG A 124 6.10 -8.94 3.90
C ARG A 124 5.92 -9.14 5.40
N ALA A 125 4.70 -9.48 5.82
CA ALA A 125 4.36 -9.75 7.22
C ALA A 125 3.78 -11.15 7.39
N PHE A 126 4.21 -11.85 8.43
CA PHE A 126 3.72 -13.17 8.83
C PHE A 126 2.77 -13.01 9.99
N GLY A 127 1.55 -13.54 9.84
CA GLY A 127 0.50 -13.45 10.84
C GLY A 127 0.54 -14.62 11.82
N PHE A 128 0.34 -14.32 13.10
CA PHE A 128 0.25 -15.31 14.17
C PHE A 128 -0.98 -15.03 15.03
N ARG A 129 -1.57 -16.11 15.52
CA ARG A 129 -2.56 -16.13 16.60
C ARG A 129 -1.81 -16.68 17.80
N GLY A 130 -1.86 -15.98 18.93
CA GLY A 130 -1.11 -16.34 20.14
C GLY A 130 -1.36 -17.78 20.59
#